data_AF-A0A371D8F0-F1
#
_entry.id   AF-A0A371D8F0-F1
#
_cell.length_a   1.000
_cell.length_b   1.000
_cell.length_c   1.000
_cell.angle_alpha   90.00
_cell.angle_beta   90.00
_cell.angle_gamma   90.00
#
_symmetry.space_group_name_H-M   'P 1'
#
loop_
_entity.id
_entity.type
_entity.pdbx_description
1 polymer ?
#
loop_
_entity_poly.entity_id
_entity_poly.type
_entity_poly.pdbx_seq_one_letter_code
_entity_poly.pdbx_strand_id
1 'polypeptide(L)'
;MPLLSPYACLPHRNRGIKGRRYYEQAVEWRAWEIHDGPVGLWKYLKNRLKEQGEANFLPPFDYRSGAIYDIYLGAPPSLPDRFCHGSSILEHCKSRLPAWTWGRCNDALNDALSHSKFEFTLEGEREQAMLRAVDFVCASPEYAARPADTPTEEPTPRVHALLATLRCAVPPPPDPEDWDVVLQPASYTLDVRADRFEWSAKYLEDVFAALLEAIEEHETEAEYWKTVRWMVYDKVRRPSIRRLGPAAHAYMYARWQYASIFARGLRYDRLSKTWSDGAREWLQGRMSEDVLRGSLRGLCESGRKYNELLPDPRAGAPPSSAPISGSSAASSSTAVAGPSSAPY
;
A
#
# COMPACT_ATOMS: atom_id res chain seq x y z
N MET A 1 17.85 31.22 -14.89
CA MET A 1 16.41 31.21 -14.53
C MET A 1 16.31 31.57 -13.06
N PRO A 2 15.73 32.71 -12.68
CA PRO A 2 15.80 33.16 -11.30
C PRO A 2 14.74 32.46 -10.45
N LEU A 3 15.21 31.82 -9.38
CA LEU A 3 14.41 31.26 -8.30
C LEU A 3 13.67 32.39 -7.56
N LEU A 4 12.41 32.11 -7.24
CA LEU A 4 11.46 33.03 -6.64
C LEU A 4 11.90 33.55 -5.26
N SER A 5 11.64 34.84 -5.08
CA SER A 5 11.82 35.62 -3.85
C SER A 5 10.90 35.11 -2.73
N PRO A 6 11.40 34.84 -1.51
CA PRO A 6 10.54 34.57 -0.36
C PRO A 6 9.87 35.88 0.07
N TYR A 7 8.54 35.87 0.15
CA TYR A 7 7.73 37.02 0.56
C TYR A 7 8.20 37.62 1.89
N ALA A 8 8.59 38.89 1.85
CA ALA A 8 8.85 39.71 3.03
C ALA A 8 7.51 40.16 3.65
N CYS A 9 7.07 39.48 4.70
CA CYS A 9 6.01 40.01 5.57
C CYS A 9 6.51 41.26 6.29
N LEU A 10 5.75 42.35 6.20
CA LEU A 10 6.02 43.63 6.86
C LEU A 10 6.20 43.47 8.38
N PRO A 11 7.17 44.15 9.00
CA PRO A 11 7.45 44.02 10.42
C PRO A 11 6.44 44.83 11.25
N HIS A 12 5.33 44.21 11.66
CA HIS A 12 4.56 44.75 12.78
C HIS A 12 5.31 44.49 14.09
N ARG A 13 5.85 45.56 14.68
CA ARG A 13 6.35 45.60 16.06
C ARG A 13 5.19 45.31 17.03
N ASN A 14 4.89 44.05 17.26
CA ASN A 14 4.04 43.62 18.37
C ASN A 14 4.73 42.50 19.15
N ARG A 15 4.63 42.59 20.47
CA ARG A 15 5.34 41.76 21.44
C ARG A 15 5.04 40.27 21.22
N GLY A 16 6.08 39.50 20.88
CA GLY A 16 6.34 38.19 21.49
C GLY A 16 5.75 36.91 20.88
N ILE A 17 4.94 36.95 19.81
CA ILE A 17 4.51 35.71 19.14
C ILE A 17 5.49 35.39 18.02
N LYS A 18 6.39 34.42 18.23
CA LYS A 18 7.24 33.87 17.18
C LYS A 18 6.33 33.21 16.13
N GLY A 19 6.16 33.86 14.97
CA GLY A 19 5.45 33.27 13.84
C GLY A 19 6.14 31.97 13.41
N ARG A 20 5.38 30.88 13.26
CA ARG A 20 5.87 29.63 12.69
C ARG A 20 5.81 29.75 11.16
N ARG A 21 6.91 29.42 10.49
CA ARG A 21 6.95 29.30 9.03
C ARG A 21 6.82 27.83 8.67
N TYR A 22 6.01 27.54 7.66
CA TYR A 22 5.81 26.20 7.13
C TYR A 22 6.04 26.25 5.62
N TYR A 23 6.55 25.16 5.06
CA TYR A 23 6.59 24.98 3.61
C TYR A 23 5.18 24.82 3.09
N GLU A 24 4.80 25.62 2.08
CA GLU A 24 3.44 25.64 1.52
C GLU A 24 3.02 24.23 1.05
N GLN A 25 3.91 23.52 0.36
CA GLN A 25 3.67 22.16 -0.10
C GLN A 25 3.37 21.17 1.04
N ALA A 26 4.06 21.29 2.18
CA ALA A 26 3.80 20.43 3.33
C ALA A 26 2.44 20.73 3.98
N VAL A 27 2.06 21.99 4.04
CA VAL A 27 0.74 22.43 4.55
C VAL A 27 -0.37 21.97 3.59
N GLU A 28 -0.17 22.16 2.30
CA GLU A 28 -1.09 21.75 1.25
C GLU A 28 -1.31 20.25 1.26
N TRP A 29 -0.23 19.46 1.30
CA TRP A 29 -0.34 18.00 1.38
C TRP A 29 -1.12 17.57 2.61
N ARG A 30 -0.89 18.22 3.76
CA ARG A 30 -1.64 17.92 4.96
C ARG A 30 -3.12 18.28 4.80
N ALA A 31 -3.43 19.39 4.15
CA ALA A 31 -4.81 19.77 3.86
C ALA A 31 -5.47 18.78 2.90
N TRP A 32 -4.75 18.26 1.89
CA TRP A 32 -5.26 17.19 1.03
C TRP A 32 -5.58 15.93 1.82
N GLU A 33 -4.75 15.52 2.78
CA GLU A 33 -5.06 14.35 3.61
C GLU A 33 -6.33 14.52 4.44
N ILE A 34 -6.59 15.74 4.94
CA ILE A 34 -7.77 16.05 5.76
C ILE A 34 -9.05 16.07 4.90
N HIS A 35 -8.92 16.49 3.64
CA HIS A 35 -10.04 16.73 2.75
C HIS A 35 -10.08 15.75 1.57
N ASP A 36 -9.65 14.49 1.77
CA ASP A 36 -9.75 13.42 0.76
C ASP A 36 -9.14 13.78 -0.61
N GLY A 37 -8.01 14.47 -0.58
CA GLY A 37 -7.21 14.87 -1.73
C GLY A 37 -7.40 16.33 -2.17
N PRO A 38 -6.71 16.73 -3.26
CA PRO A 38 -6.79 18.08 -3.81
C PRO A 38 -8.20 18.49 -4.23
N VAL A 39 -9.01 17.55 -4.72
CA VAL A 39 -10.40 17.81 -5.14
C VAL A 39 -11.31 18.05 -3.95
N GLY A 40 -11.16 17.31 -2.85
CA GLY A 40 -11.98 17.58 -1.67
C GLY A 40 -11.54 18.86 -0.94
N LEU A 41 -10.23 19.19 -0.93
CA LEU A 41 -9.78 20.51 -0.48
C LEU A 41 -10.34 21.62 -1.38
N TRP A 42 -10.36 21.44 -2.70
CA TRP A 42 -10.98 22.38 -3.64
C TRP A 42 -12.45 22.62 -3.31
N LYS A 43 -13.24 21.56 -3.06
CA LYS A 43 -14.65 21.66 -2.66
C LYS A 43 -14.81 22.42 -1.34
N TYR A 44 -13.95 22.11 -0.36
CA TYR A 44 -13.93 22.79 0.92
C TYR A 44 -13.67 24.30 0.76
N LEU A 45 -12.61 24.67 0.04
CA LEU A 45 -12.24 26.08 -0.18
C LEU A 45 -13.32 26.82 -0.98
N LYS A 46 -13.95 26.15 -1.97
CA LYS A 46 -15.06 26.73 -2.74
C LYS A 46 -16.30 27.00 -1.88
N ASN A 47 -16.61 26.14 -0.91
CA ASN A 47 -17.67 26.41 0.05
C ASN A 47 -17.31 27.59 0.97
N ARG A 48 -16.06 27.66 1.44
CA ARG A 48 -15.59 28.79 2.25
C ARG A 48 -15.63 30.12 1.50
N LEU A 49 -15.27 30.13 0.21
CA LEU A 49 -15.38 31.29 -0.65
C LEU A 49 -16.83 31.80 -0.74
N LYS A 50 -17.81 30.88 -0.88
CA LYS A 50 -19.23 31.23 -0.88
C LYS A 50 -19.71 31.81 0.45
N GLU A 51 -19.21 31.27 1.57
CA GLU A 51 -19.58 31.73 2.92
C GLU A 51 -19.03 33.12 3.25
N GLN A 52 -17.79 33.41 2.85
CA GLN A 52 -17.08 34.63 3.27
C GLN A 52 -17.13 35.77 2.24
N GLY A 53 -17.51 35.46 1.00
CA GLY A 53 -17.41 36.36 -0.14
C GLY A 53 -15.97 36.52 -0.65
N GLU A 54 -15.84 36.85 -1.94
CA GLU A 54 -14.54 36.91 -2.62
C GLU A 54 -13.58 37.95 -2.02
N ALA A 55 -14.12 39.07 -1.52
CA ALA A 55 -13.30 40.18 -0.99
C ALA A 55 -12.52 39.81 0.29
N ASN A 56 -12.95 38.80 1.03
CA ASN A 56 -12.37 38.42 2.32
C ASN A 56 -11.62 37.08 2.28
N PHE A 57 -11.60 36.40 1.14
CA PHE A 57 -11.04 35.07 1.02
C PHE A 57 -9.74 35.10 0.20
N LEU A 58 -8.63 34.72 0.83
CA LEU A 58 -7.33 34.56 0.17
C LEU A 58 -7.06 33.07 -0.05
N PRO A 59 -7.27 32.52 -1.27
CA PRO A 59 -6.97 31.13 -1.53
C PRO A 59 -5.46 30.84 -1.42
N PRO A 60 -5.08 29.60 -1.07
CA PRO A 60 -3.70 29.10 -1.24
C PRO A 60 -3.20 29.31 -2.67
N PHE A 61 -1.88 29.36 -2.88
CA PHE A 61 -1.29 29.77 -4.16
C PHE A 61 -1.85 28.96 -5.35
N ASP A 62 -1.83 27.63 -5.25
CA ASP A 62 -2.27 26.75 -6.32
C ASP A 62 -3.80 26.73 -6.52
N TYR A 63 -4.56 27.43 -5.67
CA TYR A 63 -6.02 27.53 -5.70
C TYR A 63 -6.53 28.90 -6.20
N ARG A 64 -5.62 29.77 -6.65
CA ARG A 64 -5.95 31.09 -7.22
C ARG A 64 -6.55 30.98 -8.61
N SER A 65 -7.15 32.07 -9.09
CA SER A 65 -7.62 32.16 -10.47
C SER A 65 -6.48 31.90 -11.46
N GLY A 66 -6.72 30.99 -12.41
CA GLY A 66 -5.75 30.54 -13.42
C GLY A 66 -4.72 29.51 -12.93
N ALA A 67 -4.76 29.10 -11.66
CA ALA A 67 -3.86 28.09 -11.10
C ALA A 67 -4.39 26.65 -11.32
N ILE A 68 -3.58 25.65 -10.95
CA ILE A 68 -3.88 24.22 -11.16
C ILE A 68 -5.19 23.80 -10.47
N TYR A 69 -5.49 24.36 -9.29
CA TYR A 69 -6.69 24.11 -8.50
C TYR A 69 -7.62 25.33 -8.46
N ASP A 70 -7.76 26.06 -9.56
CA ASP A 70 -8.60 27.25 -9.63
C ASP A 70 -10.03 26.99 -9.08
N ILE A 71 -10.34 27.60 -7.92
CA ILE A 71 -11.61 27.44 -7.20
C ILE A 71 -12.79 28.17 -7.86
N TYR A 72 -12.50 29.07 -8.78
CA TYR A 72 -13.49 29.86 -9.51
C TYR A 72 -14.05 29.10 -10.71
N LEU A 73 -13.40 28.00 -11.14
CA LEU A 73 -13.94 27.11 -12.18
C LEU A 73 -15.24 26.46 -11.75
N GLY A 74 -16.16 26.24 -12.70
CA GLY A 74 -17.46 25.61 -12.43
C GLY A 74 -17.36 24.18 -11.87
N ALA A 75 -16.35 23.43 -12.31
CA ALA A 75 -16.07 22.05 -11.93
C ALA A 75 -14.63 21.91 -11.39
N PRO A 76 -14.35 20.89 -10.57
CA PRO A 76 -12.99 20.62 -10.13
C PRO A 76 -12.09 20.27 -11.34
N PRO A 77 -10.85 20.77 -11.39
CA PRO A 77 -9.93 20.47 -12.47
C PRO A 77 -9.58 18.98 -12.49
N SER A 78 -9.30 18.45 -13.69
CA SER A 78 -8.69 17.12 -13.85
C SER A 78 -7.21 17.25 -13.50
N LEU A 79 -6.76 16.45 -12.54
CA LEU A 79 -5.43 16.63 -11.95
C LEU A 79 -4.45 15.61 -12.49
N PRO A 80 -3.22 16.02 -12.84
CA PRO A 80 -2.14 15.07 -13.03
C PRO A 80 -1.93 14.30 -11.72
N ASP A 81 -1.33 13.12 -11.82
CA ASP A 81 -0.97 12.36 -10.63
C ASP A 81 -0.08 13.21 -9.72
N ARG A 82 -0.44 13.27 -8.43
CA ARG A 82 0.25 14.10 -7.44
C ARG A 82 1.74 13.80 -7.31
N PHE A 83 2.22 12.64 -7.76
CA PHE A 83 3.63 12.29 -7.70
C PHE A 83 4.35 12.50 -9.02
N CYS A 84 3.65 12.63 -10.14
CA CYS A 84 4.28 12.70 -11.46
C CYS A 84 4.77 14.12 -11.79
N HIS A 85 4.04 15.18 -11.41
CA HIS A 85 4.44 16.58 -11.62
C HIS A 85 4.95 16.90 -13.05
N GLY A 86 4.39 16.25 -14.08
CA GLY A 86 4.83 16.42 -15.47
C GLY A 86 6.12 15.66 -15.87
N SER A 87 6.72 14.90 -14.95
CA SER A 87 7.85 14.01 -15.23
C SER A 87 7.38 12.82 -16.08
N SER A 88 7.86 12.75 -17.32
CA SER A 88 7.55 11.65 -18.25
C SER A 88 8.03 10.29 -17.73
N ILE A 89 9.10 10.27 -16.93
CA ILE A 89 9.60 9.05 -16.28
C ILE A 89 8.61 8.55 -15.23
N LEU A 90 8.04 9.44 -14.43
CA LEU A 90 7.08 9.04 -13.40
C LEU A 90 5.74 8.61 -14.00
N GLU A 91 5.29 9.27 -15.07
CA GLU A 91 4.13 8.81 -15.84
C GLU A 91 4.38 7.42 -16.44
N HIS A 92 5.59 7.17 -16.97
CA HIS A 92 5.99 5.84 -17.41
C HIS A 92 5.92 4.82 -16.27
N CYS A 93 6.55 5.09 -15.12
CA CYS A 93 6.51 4.20 -13.96
C CYS A 93 5.08 3.92 -13.48
N LYS A 94 4.23 4.94 -13.43
CA LYS A 94 2.82 4.81 -13.05
C LYS A 94 2.06 3.89 -14.01
N SER A 95 2.31 3.98 -15.32
CA SER A 95 1.68 3.10 -16.32
C SER A 95 2.12 1.63 -16.21
N ARG A 96 3.28 1.37 -15.59
CA ARG A 96 3.86 0.02 -15.44
C ARG A 96 3.52 -0.64 -14.11
N LEU A 97 3.19 0.15 -13.09
CA LEU A 97 2.90 -0.34 -11.75
C LEU A 97 1.38 -0.49 -11.53
N PRO A 98 0.92 -1.56 -10.87
CA PRO A 98 -0.46 -1.61 -10.38
C PRO A 98 -0.75 -0.41 -9.48
N ALA A 99 -1.98 0.13 -9.53
CA ALA A 99 -2.35 1.35 -8.82
C ALA A 99 -2.05 1.28 -7.30
N TRP A 100 -2.29 0.12 -6.69
CA TRP A 100 -2.00 -0.09 -5.28
C TRP A 100 -0.48 -0.04 -5.00
N THR A 101 0.34 -0.61 -5.88
CA THR A 101 1.80 -0.63 -5.78
C THR A 101 2.36 0.77 -5.98
N TRP A 102 1.87 1.51 -6.97
CA TRP A 102 2.20 2.91 -7.20
C TRP A 102 2.00 3.76 -5.94
N GLY A 103 0.83 3.65 -5.31
CA GLY A 103 0.54 4.35 -4.07
C GLY A 103 1.51 3.97 -2.95
N ARG A 104 1.81 2.68 -2.79
CA ARG A 104 2.68 2.18 -1.73
C ARG A 104 4.15 2.53 -1.93
N CYS A 105 4.67 2.45 -3.15
CA CYS A 105 6.02 2.91 -3.44
C CYS A 105 6.16 4.40 -3.14
N ASN A 106 5.19 5.23 -3.54
CA ASN A 106 5.28 6.65 -3.24
C ASN A 106 5.19 6.96 -1.74
N ASP A 107 4.33 6.26 -0.98
CA ASP A 107 4.28 6.38 0.48
C ASP A 107 5.63 5.99 1.10
N ALA A 108 6.17 4.81 0.76
CA ALA A 108 7.45 4.33 1.27
C ALA A 108 8.64 5.22 0.92
N LEU A 109 8.61 5.81 -0.29
CA LEU A 109 9.63 6.73 -0.74
C LEU A 109 9.52 8.08 -0.02
N ASN A 110 8.30 8.59 0.22
CA ASN A 110 8.09 9.77 1.05
C ASN A 110 8.64 9.55 2.46
N ASP A 111 8.37 8.39 3.06
CA ASP A 111 8.90 8.03 4.36
C ASP A 111 10.44 8.03 4.30
N ALA A 112 11.05 7.32 3.35
CA ALA A 112 12.51 7.26 3.21
C ALA A 112 13.17 8.63 2.99
N LEU A 113 12.51 9.55 2.27
CA LEU A 113 13.03 10.89 1.98
C LEU A 113 12.78 11.89 3.13
N SER A 114 11.68 11.73 3.89
CA SER A 114 11.35 12.61 5.01
C SER A 114 12.35 12.56 6.15
N HIS A 115 13.09 11.45 6.30
CA HIS A 115 14.09 11.27 7.35
C HIS A 115 15.41 12.00 7.09
N SER A 116 15.66 12.53 5.88
CA SER A 116 16.84 13.35 5.69
C SER A 116 16.61 14.77 6.19
N LYS A 117 17.24 15.09 7.31
CA LYS A 117 17.42 16.46 7.80
C LYS A 117 18.07 17.43 6.79
N PHE A 118 18.58 16.90 5.68
CA PHE A 118 19.19 17.66 4.60
C PHE A 118 18.16 17.86 3.47
N GLU A 119 17.68 19.10 3.34
CA GLU A 119 16.66 19.59 2.40
C GLU A 119 17.05 19.49 0.91
N PHE A 120 18.12 18.77 0.58
CA PHE A 120 18.52 18.55 -0.80
C PHE A 120 17.85 17.26 -1.30
N THR A 121 16.60 17.39 -1.73
CA THR A 121 16.03 16.43 -2.67
C THR A 121 16.87 16.53 -3.93
N LEU A 122 17.72 15.53 -4.19
CA LEU A 122 18.48 15.48 -5.42
C LEU A 122 17.49 15.38 -6.58
N GLU A 123 17.60 16.30 -7.54
CA GLU A 123 16.80 16.27 -8.76
C GLU A 123 16.94 14.89 -9.42
N GLY A 124 15.82 14.23 -9.71
CA GLY A 124 15.82 12.88 -10.29
C GLY A 124 15.89 11.71 -9.30
N GLU A 125 16.07 11.91 -7.99
CA GLU A 125 16.17 10.78 -7.04
C GLU A 125 14.87 9.97 -6.98
N ARG A 126 13.71 10.64 -7.07
CA ARG A 126 12.41 9.97 -7.10
C ARG A 126 12.24 9.17 -8.37
N GLU A 127 12.57 9.74 -9.52
CA GLU A 127 12.52 9.09 -10.83
C GLU A 127 13.33 7.80 -10.83
N GLN A 128 14.59 7.85 -10.39
CA GLN A 128 15.46 6.69 -10.33
C GLN A 128 14.96 5.64 -9.33
N ALA A 129 14.48 6.06 -8.16
CA ALA A 129 13.88 5.14 -7.19
C ALA A 129 12.65 4.45 -7.80
N MET A 130 11.76 5.17 -8.46
CA MET A 130 10.55 4.61 -9.05
C MET A 130 10.84 3.69 -10.25
N LEU A 131 11.86 3.97 -11.06
CA LEU A 131 12.31 3.03 -12.10
C LEU A 131 12.76 1.70 -11.48
N ARG A 132 13.54 1.73 -10.39
CA ARG A 132 13.93 0.52 -9.67
C ARG A 132 12.73 -0.18 -9.01
N ALA A 133 11.69 0.57 -8.65
CA ALA A 133 10.45 -0.02 -8.15
C ALA A 133 9.74 -0.81 -9.25
N VAL A 134 9.69 -0.27 -10.48
CA VAL A 134 9.18 -1.00 -11.65
C VAL A 134 9.94 -2.30 -11.83
N ASP A 135 11.27 -2.27 -11.83
CA ASP A 135 12.09 -3.48 -11.99
C ASP A 135 11.80 -4.52 -10.88
N PHE A 136 11.77 -4.08 -9.62
CA PHE A 136 11.50 -4.95 -8.47
C PHE A 136 10.12 -5.61 -8.52
N VAL A 137 9.09 -4.83 -8.86
CA VAL A 137 7.69 -5.27 -8.91
C VAL A 137 7.47 -6.16 -10.13
N CYS A 138 7.97 -5.78 -11.30
CA CYS A 138 7.85 -6.60 -12.51
C CYS A 138 8.61 -7.94 -12.40
N ALA A 139 9.71 -7.99 -11.63
CA ALA A 139 10.41 -9.23 -11.33
C ALA A 139 9.67 -10.14 -10.31
N SER A 140 8.52 -9.71 -9.80
CA SER A 140 7.77 -10.37 -8.73
C SER A 140 6.28 -10.48 -9.09
N PRO A 141 5.88 -11.52 -9.84
CA PRO A 141 4.54 -11.63 -10.42
C PRO A 141 3.41 -11.62 -9.37
N GLU A 142 3.72 -11.92 -8.11
CA GLU A 142 2.77 -11.91 -7.00
C GLU A 142 2.15 -10.53 -6.78
N TYR A 143 2.88 -9.45 -7.05
CA TYR A 143 2.38 -8.08 -6.91
C TYR A 143 1.43 -7.66 -8.04
N ALA A 144 1.68 -8.15 -9.26
CA ALA A 144 0.80 -7.93 -10.40
C ALA A 144 -0.53 -8.68 -10.21
N ALA A 145 -0.48 -9.83 -9.56
CA ALA A 145 -1.62 -10.71 -9.31
C ALA A 145 -2.34 -10.44 -7.98
N ARG A 146 -2.26 -9.22 -7.41
CA ARG A 146 -3.06 -8.88 -6.22
C ARG A 146 -4.55 -8.99 -6.57
N PRO A 147 -5.33 -9.86 -5.92
CA PRO A 147 -6.76 -9.95 -6.16
C PRO A 147 -7.43 -8.60 -5.92
N ALA A 148 -8.51 -8.32 -6.67
CA ALA A 148 -9.27 -7.09 -6.48
C ALA A 148 -9.69 -6.95 -5.01
N ASP A 149 -9.71 -5.71 -4.50
CA ASP A 149 -9.99 -5.42 -3.08
C ASP A 149 -11.38 -5.91 -2.62
N THR A 150 -12.27 -6.25 -3.55
CA THR A 150 -13.56 -6.90 -3.30
C THR A 150 -13.64 -8.21 -4.07
N PRO A 151 -13.69 -9.38 -3.39
CA PRO A 151 -14.09 -10.60 -4.06
C PRO A 151 -15.49 -10.39 -4.66
N THR A 152 -15.65 -10.77 -5.93
CA THR A 152 -16.94 -10.64 -6.65
C THR A 152 -18.00 -11.59 -6.08
N GLU A 153 -17.56 -12.61 -5.35
CA GLU A 153 -18.39 -13.64 -4.74
C GLU A 153 -18.41 -13.48 -3.22
N GLU A 154 -19.50 -13.95 -2.59
CA GLU A 154 -19.60 -13.95 -1.14
C GLU A 154 -18.51 -14.86 -0.54
N PRO A 155 -17.76 -14.41 0.49
CA PRO A 155 -16.74 -15.23 1.11
C PRO A 155 -17.32 -16.52 1.70
N THR A 156 -16.60 -17.64 1.58
CA THR A 156 -17.04 -18.90 2.21
C THR A 156 -17.05 -18.78 3.74
N PRO A 157 -17.78 -19.65 4.46
CA PRO A 157 -17.77 -19.65 5.93
C PRO A 157 -16.37 -19.75 6.55
N ARG A 158 -15.43 -20.46 5.91
CA ARG A 158 -14.04 -20.57 6.37
C ARG A 158 -13.24 -19.30 6.14
N VAL A 159 -13.42 -18.62 4.99
CA VAL A 159 -12.85 -17.28 4.77
C VAL A 159 -13.40 -16.29 5.78
N HIS A 160 -14.69 -16.39 6.12
CA HIS A 160 -15.30 -15.57 7.18
C HIS A 160 -14.67 -15.82 8.55
N ALA A 161 -14.38 -17.08 8.89
CA ALA A 161 -13.67 -17.43 10.13
C ALA A 161 -12.26 -16.83 10.15
N LEU A 162 -11.49 -16.96 9.06
CA LEU A 162 -10.19 -16.32 8.92
C LEU A 162 -10.28 -14.79 9.08
N LEU A 163 -11.23 -14.14 8.43
CA LEU A 163 -11.47 -12.71 8.58
C LEU A 163 -11.83 -12.32 10.02
N ALA A 164 -12.63 -13.12 10.71
CA ALA A 164 -12.97 -12.91 12.11
C ALA A 164 -11.71 -13.00 12.99
N THR A 165 -10.88 -14.03 12.81
CA THR A 165 -9.60 -14.16 13.52
C THR A 165 -8.67 -12.98 13.20
N LEU A 166 -8.54 -12.58 11.94
CA LEU A 166 -7.77 -11.40 11.54
C LEU A 166 -8.31 -10.11 12.18
N ARG A 167 -9.62 -9.97 12.38
CA ARG A 167 -10.22 -8.80 13.06
C ARG A 167 -9.87 -8.73 14.54
N CYS A 168 -9.61 -9.86 15.20
CA CYS A 168 -9.21 -9.91 16.62
C CYS A 168 -7.78 -9.37 16.88
N ALA A 169 -6.96 -9.16 15.85
CA ALA A 169 -5.68 -8.47 16.02
C ALA A 169 -5.91 -7.04 16.50
N VAL A 170 -5.48 -6.78 17.74
CA VAL A 170 -5.51 -5.46 18.38
C VAL A 170 -4.50 -4.57 17.65
N PRO A 171 -4.88 -3.35 17.23
CA PRO A 171 -3.92 -2.42 16.67
C PRO A 171 -2.89 -2.02 17.73
N PRO A 172 -1.63 -1.75 17.35
CA PRO A 172 -0.66 -1.20 18.29
C PRO A 172 -1.18 0.12 18.88
N PRO A 173 -0.88 0.42 20.15
CA PRO A 173 -1.18 1.73 20.71
C PRO A 173 -0.54 2.83 19.86
N PRO A 174 -1.23 3.96 19.65
CA PRO A 174 -0.74 5.03 18.78
C PRO A 174 0.53 5.67 19.32
N ASP A 175 0.70 5.74 20.64
CA ASP A 175 1.84 6.36 21.30
C ASP A 175 2.69 5.31 22.04
N PRO A 176 4.02 5.28 21.83
CA PRO A 176 4.93 4.40 22.57
C PRO A 176 4.87 4.58 24.09
N GLU A 177 4.51 5.78 24.57
CA GLU A 177 4.38 6.07 26.00
C GLU A 177 3.18 5.36 26.64
N ASP A 178 2.16 4.99 25.85
CA ASP A 178 1.00 4.25 26.34
C ASP A 178 1.25 2.74 26.46
N TRP A 179 2.42 2.26 26.02
CA TRP A 179 2.73 0.83 25.94
C TRP A 179 2.79 0.15 27.30
N ASP A 180 3.18 0.88 28.34
CA ASP A 180 3.28 0.37 29.72
C ASP A 180 1.91 0.25 30.42
N VAL A 181 0.87 0.89 29.88
CA VAL A 181 -0.47 0.96 30.50
C VAL A 181 -1.40 -0.13 29.96
N VAL A 182 -1.13 -0.67 28.77
CA VAL A 182 -2.01 -1.66 28.14
C VAL A 182 -1.72 -3.05 28.70
N LEU A 183 -2.68 -3.63 29.42
CA LEU A 183 -2.71 -5.06 29.77
C LEU A 183 -2.39 -5.87 28.51
N GLN A 184 -1.30 -6.65 28.52
CA GLN A 184 -0.88 -7.47 27.38
C GLN A 184 -2.06 -8.35 26.93
N PRO A 185 -2.73 -8.02 25.80
CA PRO A 185 -3.84 -8.79 25.31
C PRO A 185 -3.31 -10.13 24.81
N ALA A 186 -4.18 -11.13 24.77
CA ALA A 186 -3.82 -12.44 24.24
C ALA A 186 -3.31 -12.41 22.79
N SER A 187 -3.49 -11.32 22.05
CA SER A 187 -3.18 -11.19 20.63
C SER A 187 -1.81 -10.60 20.27
N TYR A 188 -1.07 -10.02 21.22
CA TYR A 188 0.27 -9.49 20.95
C TYR A 188 1.24 -9.66 22.13
N THR A 189 2.52 -9.58 21.81
CA THR A 189 3.63 -9.45 22.75
C THR A 189 4.31 -8.10 22.53
N LEU A 190 4.56 -7.38 23.61
CA LEU A 190 5.19 -6.07 23.61
C LEU A 190 6.55 -6.15 24.30
N ASP A 191 7.61 -5.83 23.58
CA ASP A 191 8.95 -5.67 24.14
C ASP A 191 9.32 -4.18 24.13
N VAL A 192 8.98 -3.51 25.23
CA VAL A 192 9.20 -2.07 25.43
C VAL A 192 10.69 -1.69 25.30
N ARG A 193 11.61 -2.57 25.75
CA ARG A 193 13.05 -2.28 25.72
C ARG A 193 13.61 -2.30 24.31
N ALA A 194 13.08 -3.18 23.48
CA ALA A 194 13.45 -3.28 22.09
C ALA A 194 12.49 -2.51 21.18
N ASP A 195 11.51 -1.78 21.74
CA ASP A 195 10.45 -1.05 21.04
C ASP A 195 9.75 -1.91 19.96
N ARG A 196 9.44 -3.17 20.32
CA ARG A 196 8.85 -4.16 19.41
C ARG A 196 7.42 -4.48 19.79
N PHE A 197 6.55 -4.46 18.81
CA PHE A 197 5.23 -5.04 18.88
C PHE A 197 5.17 -6.25 17.96
N GLU A 198 4.70 -7.39 18.46
CA GLU A 198 4.58 -8.62 17.67
C GLU A 198 3.25 -9.28 17.97
N TRP A 199 2.64 -9.91 16.97
CA TRP A 199 1.51 -10.79 17.23
C TRP A 199 1.95 -11.94 18.14
N SER A 200 1.11 -12.28 19.12
CA SER A 200 1.46 -13.32 20.08
C SER A 200 1.54 -14.68 19.36
N ALA A 201 2.37 -15.58 19.89
CA ALA A 201 2.45 -16.94 19.36
C ALA A 201 1.09 -17.64 19.34
N LYS A 202 0.25 -17.40 20.36
CA LYS A 202 -1.12 -17.94 20.42
C LYS A 202 -1.99 -17.41 19.29
N TYR A 203 -2.00 -16.10 19.08
CA TYR A 203 -2.82 -15.51 18.01
C TYR A 203 -2.35 -15.95 16.62
N LEU A 204 -1.06 -16.13 16.44
CA LEU A 204 -0.52 -16.67 15.20
C LEU A 204 -0.91 -18.11 14.96
N GLU A 205 -0.91 -18.95 15.99
CA GLU A 205 -1.46 -20.30 15.91
C GLU A 205 -2.93 -20.25 15.47
N ASP A 206 -3.75 -19.38 16.08
CA ASP A 206 -5.15 -19.20 15.71
C ASP A 206 -5.32 -18.72 14.24
N VAL A 207 -4.46 -17.80 13.78
CA VAL A 207 -4.46 -17.31 12.40
C VAL A 207 -4.07 -18.43 11.42
N PHE A 208 -3.03 -19.22 11.71
CA PHE A 208 -2.64 -20.32 10.83
C PHE A 208 -3.65 -21.46 10.84
N ALA A 209 -4.27 -21.78 11.97
CA ALA A 209 -5.34 -22.76 12.04
C ALA A 209 -6.52 -22.34 11.16
N ALA A 210 -6.98 -21.09 11.28
CA ALA A 210 -8.05 -20.57 10.43
C ALA A 210 -7.65 -20.50 8.94
N LEU A 211 -6.37 -20.24 8.65
CA LEU A 211 -5.85 -20.22 7.29
C LEU A 211 -5.83 -21.61 6.67
N LEU A 212 -5.42 -22.63 7.43
CA LEU A 212 -5.45 -24.04 7.00
C LEU A 212 -6.87 -24.47 6.67
N GLU A 213 -7.84 -24.20 7.56
CA GLU A 213 -9.23 -24.56 7.33
C GLU A 213 -9.82 -23.88 6.08
N ALA A 214 -9.44 -22.64 5.80
CA ALA A 214 -9.85 -21.95 4.57
C ALA A 214 -9.24 -22.60 3.32
N ILE A 215 -7.97 -22.98 3.40
CA ILE A 215 -7.24 -23.57 2.28
C ILE A 215 -7.70 -24.98 1.95
N GLU A 216 -7.99 -25.81 2.94
CA GLU A 216 -8.47 -27.18 2.76
C GLU A 216 -9.78 -27.23 1.93
N GLU A 217 -10.63 -26.21 2.03
CA GLU A 217 -11.87 -26.09 1.25
C GLU A 217 -11.60 -25.95 -0.27
N HIS A 218 -10.44 -25.37 -0.64
CA HIS A 218 -10.08 -25.04 -2.02
C HIS A 218 -8.61 -25.43 -2.35
N GLU A 219 -8.18 -26.61 -1.89
CA GLU A 219 -6.76 -27.03 -1.94
C GLU A 219 -6.16 -26.91 -3.36
N THR A 220 -6.97 -27.19 -4.39
CA THR A 220 -6.56 -27.22 -5.80
C THR A 220 -6.57 -25.84 -6.50
N GLU A 221 -7.13 -24.81 -5.87
CA GLU A 221 -7.33 -23.50 -6.49
C GLU A 221 -6.18 -22.53 -6.16
N ALA A 222 -5.18 -22.46 -7.05
CA ALA A 222 -4.00 -21.62 -6.83
C ALA A 222 -4.32 -20.12 -6.61
N GLU A 223 -5.39 -19.60 -7.23
CA GLU A 223 -5.84 -18.21 -7.02
C GLU A 223 -6.48 -18.00 -5.65
N TYR A 224 -7.14 -19.01 -5.10
CA TYR A 224 -7.69 -18.97 -3.74
C TYR A 224 -6.57 -18.81 -2.72
N TRP A 225 -5.51 -19.62 -2.84
CA TRP A 225 -4.29 -19.52 -2.01
C TRP A 225 -3.65 -18.14 -2.05
N LYS A 226 -3.61 -17.49 -3.21
CA LYS A 226 -3.10 -16.12 -3.33
C LYS A 226 -4.01 -15.15 -2.58
N THR A 227 -5.32 -15.29 -2.73
CA THR A 227 -6.32 -14.45 -2.07
C THR A 227 -6.19 -14.48 -0.56
N VAL A 228 -6.19 -15.66 0.05
CA VAL A 228 -6.05 -15.77 1.52
C VAL A 228 -4.71 -15.23 2.04
N ARG A 229 -3.61 -15.40 1.30
CA ARG A 229 -2.31 -14.81 1.66
C ARG A 229 -2.33 -13.28 1.61
N TRP A 230 -2.97 -12.72 0.59
CA TRP A 230 -3.16 -11.28 0.45
C TRP A 230 -4.02 -10.71 1.58
N MET A 231 -5.03 -11.45 2.05
CA MET A 231 -5.85 -11.04 3.20
C MET A 231 -5.02 -10.89 4.48
N VAL A 232 -4.13 -11.86 4.75
CA VAL A 232 -3.20 -11.78 5.90
C VAL A 232 -2.23 -10.61 5.71
N TYR A 233 -1.65 -10.45 4.51
CA TYR A 233 -0.76 -9.33 4.19
C TYR A 233 -1.44 -7.98 4.42
N ASP A 234 -2.67 -7.81 3.93
CA ASP A 234 -3.43 -6.58 4.08
C ASP A 234 -3.82 -6.29 5.53
N LYS A 235 -4.07 -7.34 6.34
CA LYS A 235 -4.32 -7.18 7.77
C LYS A 235 -3.06 -6.71 8.49
N VAL A 236 -1.91 -7.37 8.29
CA VAL A 236 -0.65 -6.95 8.94
C VAL A 236 -0.24 -5.55 8.50
N ARG A 237 -0.56 -5.19 7.25
CA ARG A 237 -0.29 -3.87 6.67
C ARG A 237 -1.20 -2.75 7.21
N ARG A 238 -2.36 -3.05 7.81
CA ARG A 238 -3.23 -2.02 8.40
C ARG A 238 -2.85 -1.78 9.87
N PRO A 239 -2.66 -0.53 10.37
CA PRO A 239 -2.76 0.77 9.69
C PRO A 239 -1.61 1.76 9.96
N SER A 240 -1.46 2.67 8.99
CA SER A 240 -1.05 4.08 9.12
C SER A 240 -1.10 4.63 10.56
N ILE A 241 0.02 4.54 11.28
CA ILE A 241 0.30 5.48 12.37
C ILE A 241 0.73 6.80 11.73
N ARG A 242 -0.17 7.45 10.99
CA ARG A 242 0.03 8.79 10.38
C ARG A 242 -0.10 9.92 11.41
N ARG A 243 0.07 9.63 12.69
CA ARG A 243 -0.21 10.55 13.82
C ARG A 243 0.90 10.66 14.84
N LEU A 244 2.01 9.95 14.66
CA LEU A 244 3.15 10.14 15.54
C LEU A 244 3.99 11.31 15.03
N GLY A 245 4.16 12.31 15.87
CA GLY A 245 5.03 13.45 15.57
C GLY A 245 6.46 13.00 15.27
N PRO A 246 7.31 13.90 14.71
CA PRO A 246 8.69 13.58 14.33
C PRO A 246 9.53 12.94 15.45
N ALA A 247 9.17 13.19 16.72
CA ALA A 247 9.82 12.59 17.88
C ALA A 247 9.52 11.10 18.02
N ALA A 248 8.31 10.63 17.74
CA ALA A 248 7.94 9.22 17.89
C ALA A 248 8.33 8.38 16.66
N HIS A 249 8.51 9.01 15.50
CA HIS A 249 8.99 8.35 14.27
C HIS A 249 10.46 7.91 14.34
N ALA A 250 11.32 8.67 15.05
CA ALA A 250 12.72 8.31 15.25
C ALA A 250 12.91 7.15 16.24
N TYR A 251 11.93 6.91 17.11
CA TYR A 251 11.95 5.79 18.06
C TYR A 251 11.39 4.50 17.44
N MET A 252 10.32 4.55 16.64
CA MET A 252 9.61 3.39 16.07
C MET A 252 10.34 2.52 15.02
N TYR A 253 11.63 2.77 14.70
CA TYR A 253 12.38 1.91 13.77
C TYR A 253 12.81 0.57 14.39
N ALA A 254 12.44 0.31 15.63
CA ALA A 254 12.82 -0.89 16.34
C ALA A 254 11.98 -2.11 15.91
N ARG A 255 12.50 -2.77 14.89
CA ARG A 255 12.62 -4.23 14.77
C ARG A 255 11.48 -5.10 15.34
N TRP A 256 10.28 -5.00 14.79
CA TRP A 256 9.34 -6.13 14.64
C TRP A 256 10.12 -7.43 14.28
N GLN A 257 9.76 -8.63 14.72
CA GLN A 257 10.50 -9.85 14.32
C GLN A 257 9.64 -10.98 13.76
N TYR A 258 8.39 -11.10 14.17
CA TYR A 258 7.45 -11.96 13.45
C TYR A 258 6.50 -11.20 12.53
N ALA A 259 6.04 -10.04 13.02
CA ALA A 259 5.46 -9.02 12.17
C ALA A 259 6.50 -8.35 11.28
N SER A 260 7.83 -8.35 11.48
CA SER A 260 8.74 -7.58 10.59
C SER A 260 8.78 -8.02 9.15
N ILE A 261 8.61 -9.32 8.92
CA ILE A 261 8.64 -9.86 7.57
C ILE A 261 7.48 -9.20 6.82
N PHE A 262 6.30 -9.13 7.44
CA PHE A 262 5.11 -8.50 6.88
C PHE A 262 5.02 -6.97 7.02
N ALA A 263 5.49 -6.43 8.14
CA ALA A 263 5.29 -5.05 8.60
C ALA A 263 6.21 -4.07 7.88
N ARG A 264 7.21 -4.57 7.16
CA ARG A 264 8.08 -3.69 6.38
C ARG A 264 7.56 -3.37 5.00
N GLY A 265 6.50 -4.07 4.53
CA GLY A 265 5.85 -3.85 3.24
C GLY A 265 6.84 -3.54 2.10
N LEU A 266 6.39 -2.83 1.07
CA LEU A 266 7.32 -2.21 0.12
C LEU A 266 8.10 -1.11 0.83
N ARG A 267 9.43 -1.21 0.84
CA ARG A 267 10.33 -0.19 1.38
C ARG A 267 11.43 0.18 0.40
N TYR A 268 11.83 1.43 0.44
CA TYR A 268 12.99 1.93 -0.29
C TYR A 268 14.14 2.21 0.70
N ASP A 269 15.26 1.52 0.52
CA ASP A 269 16.49 1.85 1.23
C ASP A 269 17.28 2.87 0.41
N ARG A 270 17.34 4.10 0.94
CA ARG A 270 18.03 5.22 0.29
C ARG A 270 19.55 5.03 0.20
N LEU A 271 20.17 4.29 1.12
CA LEU A 271 21.62 4.09 1.14
C LEU A 271 22.04 3.11 0.05
N SER A 272 21.37 1.96 -0.02
CA SER A 272 21.62 0.96 -1.07
C SER A 272 20.93 1.28 -2.40
N LYS A 273 20.01 2.26 -2.43
CA LYS A 273 19.15 2.58 -3.58
C LYS A 273 18.37 1.35 -4.07
N THR A 274 17.88 0.53 -3.15
CA THR A 274 17.14 -0.69 -3.48
C THR A 274 15.74 -0.71 -2.90
N TRP A 275 14.84 -1.39 -3.61
CA TRP A 275 13.54 -1.78 -3.09
C TRP A 275 13.63 -3.16 -2.45
N SER A 276 12.91 -3.34 -1.37
CA SER A 276 12.68 -4.66 -0.78
C SER A 276 11.29 -4.73 -0.18
N ASP A 277 10.80 -5.95 0.00
CA ASP A 277 9.60 -6.23 0.76
C ASP A 277 9.82 -7.53 1.51
N GLY A 278 9.74 -7.46 2.85
CA GLY A 278 9.92 -8.65 3.67
C GLY A 278 8.82 -9.68 3.41
N ALA A 279 7.62 -9.24 3.03
CA ALA A 279 6.49 -10.12 2.82
C ALA A 279 6.51 -10.79 1.44
N ARG A 280 7.50 -10.47 0.60
CA ARG A 280 7.61 -11.08 -0.73
C ARG A 280 7.60 -12.60 -0.65
N GLU A 281 8.40 -13.17 0.26
CA GLU A 281 8.46 -14.62 0.50
C GLU A 281 7.12 -15.18 0.97
N TRP A 282 6.37 -14.42 1.77
CA TRP A 282 5.01 -14.80 2.15
C TRP A 282 4.06 -14.83 0.95
N LEU A 283 4.05 -13.77 0.13
CA LEU A 283 3.19 -13.67 -1.04
C LEU A 283 3.53 -14.73 -2.09
N GLN A 284 4.81 -15.11 -2.19
CA GLN A 284 5.27 -16.26 -2.97
C GLN A 284 4.82 -17.59 -2.40
N GLY A 285 4.50 -17.63 -1.10
CA GLY A 285 4.17 -18.86 -0.38
C GLY A 285 5.41 -19.70 -0.20
N ARG A 286 6.60 -19.10 -0.11
CA ARG A 286 7.85 -19.80 0.14
C ARG A 286 8.75 -18.90 0.93
N MET A 287 9.11 -19.37 2.12
CA MET A 287 10.13 -18.72 2.92
C MET A 287 11.38 -19.59 2.87
N SER A 288 12.55 -18.96 2.84
CA SER A 288 13.81 -19.69 2.94
C SER A 288 13.88 -20.43 4.28
N GLU A 289 14.62 -21.55 4.36
CA GLU A 289 14.73 -22.32 5.61
C GLU A 289 15.26 -21.47 6.77
N ASP A 290 16.22 -20.58 6.48
CA ASP A 290 16.79 -19.67 7.47
C ASP A 290 15.72 -18.72 8.02
N VAL A 291 14.88 -18.17 7.14
CA VAL A 291 13.76 -17.32 7.52
C VAL A 291 12.73 -18.13 8.31
N LEU A 292 12.37 -19.34 7.86
CA LEU A 292 11.41 -20.22 8.54
C LEU A 292 11.85 -20.58 9.95
N ARG A 293 13.12 -20.95 10.15
CA ARG A 293 13.70 -21.38 11.44
C ARG A 293 13.61 -20.30 12.51
N GLY A 294 13.77 -19.04 12.12
CA GLY A 294 13.65 -17.89 13.01
C GLY A 294 12.23 -17.36 13.18
N SER A 295 11.26 -17.94 12.46
CA SER A 295 9.89 -17.44 12.41
C SER A 295 8.96 -18.35 13.21
N LEU A 296 8.02 -17.79 13.98
CA LEU A 296 6.84 -18.50 14.53
C LEU A 296 6.11 -19.40 13.52
N ARG A 297 6.22 -19.20 12.20
CA ARG A 297 5.65 -20.04 11.14
C ARG A 297 6.31 -21.41 11.14
N GLY A 298 7.62 -21.45 11.38
CA GLY A 298 8.35 -22.70 11.56
C GLY A 298 8.24 -23.26 12.98
N LEU A 299 8.01 -22.40 13.99
CA LEU A 299 8.00 -22.81 15.39
C LEU A 299 6.63 -23.34 15.87
N CYS A 300 5.53 -22.83 15.33
CA CYS A 300 4.17 -23.22 15.74
C CYS A 300 3.63 -24.39 14.90
N GLU A 301 2.67 -25.14 15.43
CA GLU A 301 2.22 -26.40 14.81
C GLU A 301 1.45 -26.14 13.52
N SER A 302 0.45 -25.25 13.59
CA SER A 302 -0.34 -24.87 12.41
C SER A 302 0.51 -24.19 11.33
N GLY A 303 1.55 -23.44 11.72
CA GLY A 303 2.49 -22.84 10.78
C GLY A 303 3.32 -23.88 10.01
N ARG A 304 3.73 -24.98 10.68
CA ARG A 304 4.43 -26.09 10.01
C ARG A 304 3.52 -26.84 9.05
N LYS A 305 2.30 -27.17 9.49
CA LYS A 305 1.28 -27.79 8.61
C LYS A 305 1.00 -26.91 7.39
N TYR A 306 0.91 -25.59 7.59
CA TYR A 306 0.75 -24.65 6.49
C TYR A 306 1.91 -24.73 5.49
N ASN A 307 3.15 -24.98 5.95
CA ASN A 307 4.29 -25.15 5.06
C ASN A 307 4.23 -26.43 4.24
N GLU A 308 3.72 -27.52 4.83
CA GLU A 308 3.58 -28.82 4.19
C GLU A 308 2.54 -28.80 3.06
N LEU A 309 1.50 -27.98 3.19
CA LEU A 309 0.46 -27.84 2.16
C LEU A 309 0.84 -26.92 1.00
N LEU A 310 1.95 -26.19 1.09
CA LEU A 310 2.34 -25.30 0.00
C LEU A 310 2.70 -26.10 -1.26
N PRO A 311 2.23 -25.68 -2.45
CA PRO A 311 2.62 -26.32 -3.69
C PRO A 311 4.15 -26.40 -3.81
N ASP A 312 4.72 -27.51 -4.26
CA ASP A 312 6.15 -27.63 -4.57
C ASP A 312 6.43 -26.90 -5.91
N PRO A 313 7.44 -26.01 -6.03
CA PRO A 313 7.62 -25.24 -7.27
C PRO A 313 8.26 -26.11 -8.34
N ARG A 314 8.93 -27.19 -7.93
CA ARG A 314 9.65 -28.14 -8.77
C ARG A 314 8.73 -29.23 -9.28
N ALA A 315 7.57 -29.43 -8.66
CA ALA A 315 6.56 -30.36 -9.15
C ALA A 315 6.04 -30.00 -10.56
N GLY A 316 6.35 -28.79 -11.07
CA GLY A 316 5.81 -28.28 -12.32
C GLY A 316 4.30 -28.03 -12.17
N ALA A 317 3.70 -27.30 -13.12
CA ALA A 317 2.25 -27.37 -13.22
C ALA A 317 1.89 -28.85 -13.44
N PRO A 318 0.93 -29.44 -12.70
CA PRO A 318 0.47 -30.78 -13.03
C PRO A 318 0.14 -30.79 -14.52
N PRO A 319 0.58 -31.82 -15.28
CA PRO A 319 0.41 -31.84 -16.72
C PRO A 319 -1.06 -31.54 -16.99
N SER A 320 -1.33 -30.34 -17.52
CA SER A 320 -2.68 -29.87 -17.79
C SER A 320 -3.32 -30.99 -18.58
N SER A 321 -4.32 -31.63 -17.97
CA SER A 321 -5.01 -32.78 -18.52
C SER A 321 -5.48 -32.37 -19.90
N ALA A 322 -4.66 -32.67 -20.91
CA ALA A 322 -4.92 -32.23 -22.27
C ALA A 322 -6.32 -32.74 -22.58
N PRO A 323 -7.19 -31.90 -23.18
CA PRO A 323 -8.52 -32.35 -23.53
C PRO A 323 -8.33 -33.62 -24.34
N ILE A 324 -8.82 -34.74 -23.78
CA ILE A 324 -8.80 -36.03 -24.44
C ILE A 324 -9.47 -35.76 -25.77
N SER A 325 -8.65 -35.73 -26.82
CA SER A 325 -9.09 -35.52 -28.18
C SER A 325 -9.87 -36.76 -28.54
N GLY A 326 -11.16 -36.72 -28.23
CA GLY A 326 -12.14 -37.70 -28.63
C GLY A 326 -12.16 -37.73 -30.15
N SER A 327 -11.64 -38.82 -30.69
CA SER A 327 -11.79 -39.21 -32.08
C SER A 327 -13.22 -39.03 -32.57
N SER A 328 -13.33 -38.21 -33.62
CA SER A 328 -13.95 -38.59 -34.89
C SER A 328 -15.34 -39.22 -34.83
N ALA A 329 -16.37 -38.38 -34.99
CA ALA A 329 -17.59 -38.79 -35.68
C ALA A 329 -17.83 -37.80 -36.83
N ALA A 330 -17.54 -38.29 -38.05
CA ALA A 330 -17.93 -37.66 -39.30
C ALA A 330 -19.45 -37.49 -39.35
N SER A 331 -19.93 -36.31 -39.74
CA SER A 331 -21.26 -36.14 -40.36
C SER A 331 -21.34 -34.82 -41.11
N SER A 332 -21.15 -34.96 -42.43
CA SER A 332 -21.94 -34.32 -43.50
C SER A 332 -22.18 -32.81 -43.49
N SER A 333 -21.35 -32.14 -44.27
CA SER A 333 -21.73 -31.16 -45.30
C SER A 333 -23.23 -30.94 -45.52
N THR A 334 -23.70 -29.72 -45.30
CA THR A 334 -24.68 -29.09 -46.19
C THR A 334 -24.34 -27.61 -46.34
N ALA A 335 -23.81 -27.26 -47.51
CA ALA A 335 -23.59 -25.89 -47.92
C ALA A 335 -24.95 -25.23 -48.23
N VAL A 336 -25.22 -24.08 -47.62
CA VAL A 336 -26.27 -23.16 -48.07
C VAL A 336 -25.62 -21.83 -48.35
N ALA A 337 -25.79 -21.38 -49.60
CA ALA A 337 -25.22 -20.17 -50.16
C ALA A 337 -26.12 -18.95 -49.94
N GLY A 338 -25.49 -17.82 -49.63
CA GLY A 338 -25.88 -16.47 -50.06
C GLY A 338 -26.65 -15.59 -49.05
N PRO A 339 -26.83 -14.28 -49.31
CA PRO A 339 -26.14 -13.44 -50.29
C PRO A 339 -25.50 -12.16 -49.69
N SER A 340 -24.58 -11.63 -50.48
CA SER A 340 -23.99 -10.30 -50.44
C SER A 340 -25.04 -9.19 -50.40
N SER A 341 -24.81 -8.16 -49.58
CA SER A 341 -25.35 -6.81 -49.76
C SER A 341 -24.39 -5.79 -49.15
N ALA A 342 -24.26 -4.67 -49.87
CA ALA A 342 -23.18 -3.69 -49.86
C ALA A 342 -23.29 -2.62 -48.74
N PRO A 343 -22.33 -1.68 -48.66
CA PRO A 343 -22.24 -0.71 -47.56
C PRO A 343 -23.07 0.56 -47.80
N TYR A 344 -23.34 1.27 -46.72
CA TYR A 344 -23.49 2.72 -46.66
C TYR A 344 -22.63 3.27 -45.54
#